data_AF-M1MGF0-F1
#
_entry.id   AF-M1MGF0-F1
#
_cell.length_a   1.000
_cell.length_b   1.000
_cell.length_c   1.000
_cell.angle_alpha   90.00
_cell.angle_beta   90.00
_cell.angle_gamma   90.00
#
_symmetry.space_group_name_H-M   'P 1'
#
loop_
_entity.id
_entity.type
_entity.pdbx_description
1 polymer ?
#
loop_
_entity_poly.entity_id
_entity_poly.type
_entity_poly.pdbx_seq_one_letter_code
_entity_poly.pdbx_strand_id
1 'polypeptide(L)'
;MTKKTISYIIISLIFLSCLTSVSIKATATSSSFSDSSDVIWSTNKADENRKSKGFNVFGKENHKYLSYDQKKVLLELKKCKEKGDTFSEDQQKTLNSITDCIIKGKLGDKDYEDFKYLMQRKNSNKNLSEDESKRLNDYNAILDGTKHTTEEILDQFLR
;
A
#
# COMPACT_ATOMS: atom_id res chain seq x y z
N MET A 1 2.74 55.80 -23.48
CA MET A 1 2.66 55.41 -22.05
C MET A 1 1.95 54.07 -21.96
N THR A 2 2.71 53.03 -21.63
CA THR A 2 2.41 51.60 -21.82
C THR A 2 1.67 51.02 -20.61
N LYS A 3 0.56 50.33 -20.89
CA LYS A 3 -0.29 49.70 -19.88
C LYS A 3 0.27 48.33 -19.48
N LYS A 4 0.65 48.24 -18.20
CA LYS A 4 0.53 47.07 -17.30
C LYS A 4 1.30 45.81 -17.68
N THR A 5 2.56 45.83 -17.31
CA THR A 5 3.45 44.69 -17.12
C THR A 5 3.14 43.97 -15.80
N ILE A 6 3.34 42.65 -15.80
CA ILE A 6 3.68 41.77 -14.66
C ILE A 6 2.49 41.25 -13.82
N SER A 7 2.00 40.07 -14.20
CA SER A 7 1.28 39.14 -13.33
C SER A 7 2.16 37.91 -13.14
N TYR A 8 3.04 37.97 -12.15
CA TYR A 8 3.78 36.85 -11.57
C TYR A 8 3.97 37.20 -10.08
N ILE A 9 3.98 36.17 -9.23
CA ILE A 9 4.06 36.18 -7.74
C ILE A 9 2.72 35.81 -7.08
N ILE A 10 2.28 34.57 -7.31
CA ILE A 10 1.52 33.77 -6.32
C ILE A 10 1.99 32.32 -6.44
N ILE A 11 3.23 32.04 -6.04
CA ILE A 11 3.68 30.73 -5.49
C ILE A 11 4.87 31.09 -4.60
N SER A 12 4.62 31.44 -3.33
CA SER A 12 5.67 31.47 -2.29
C SER A 12 5.09 31.51 -0.87
N LEU A 13 4.08 30.68 -0.61
CA LEU A 13 3.53 30.45 0.74
C LEU A 13 3.41 28.94 0.94
N ILE A 14 4.48 28.31 1.41
CA ILE A 14 4.56 27.19 2.39
C ILE A 14 6.06 26.99 2.64
N PHE A 15 6.69 27.94 3.33
CA PHE A 15 8.01 27.80 3.94
C PHE A 15 8.09 28.72 5.15
N LEU A 16 7.20 28.52 6.14
CA LEU A 16 7.43 29.08 7.47
C LEU A 16 6.49 28.47 8.52
N SER A 17 6.82 27.28 9.01
CA SER A 17 6.30 26.76 10.31
C SER A 17 7.21 25.68 10.91
N CYS A 18 8.52 25.74 10.68
CA CYS A 18 9.49 25.00 11.48
C CYS A 18 10.10 25.98 12.46
N LEU A 19 9.49 26.10 13.65
CA LEU A 19 10.08 26.48 14.94
C LEU A 19 8.94 26.98 15.85
N THR A 20 8.40 26.13 16.72
CA THR A 20 8.08 26.51 18.10
C THR A 20 7.78 25.27 18.95
N SER A 21 8.45 25.23 20.10
CA SER A 21 8.01 24.62 21.37
C SER A 21 8.24 23.12 21.57
N VAL A 22 9.43 22.83 22.09
CA VAL A 22 9.63 21.77 23.09
C VAL A 22 8.62 21.96 24.22
N SER A 23 7.80 20.93 24.46
CA SER A 23 7.06 20.75 25.70
C SER A 23 6.95 19.26 25.97
N ILE A 24 7.86 18.76 26.79
CA ILE A 24 7.72 17.45 27.43
C ILE A 24 6.58 17.58 28.44
N LYS A 25 5.45 16.93 28.16
CA LYS A 25 4.44 16.59 29.17
C LYS A 25 4.05 15.12 28.99
N ALA A 26 4.41 14.33 29.98
CA ALA A 26 3.93 12.97 30.15
C ALA A 26 2.48 12.99 30.63
N THR A 27 1.56 12.28 29.96
CA THR A 27 0.45 11.56 30.65
C THR A 27 -0.25 10.57 29.72
N ALA A 28 -0.50 9.38 30.29
CA ALA A 28 -1.55 8.40 30.00
C ALA A 28 -1.65 7.79 28.59
N THR A 29 -1.24 6.52 28.51
CA THR A 29 -1.77 5.54 27.55
C THR A 29 -3.29 5.49 27.63
N SER A 30 -3.95 6.22 26.75
CA SER A 30 -5.29 5.83 26.29
C SER A 30 -5.09 4.99 25.04
N SER A 31 -5.35 3.70 25.14
CA SER A 31 -5.55 2.84 23.98
C SER A 31 -6.83 3.31 23.30
N SER A 32 -6.70 4.33 22.46
CA SER A 32 -7.68 4.60 21.42
C SER A 32 -7.53 3.48 20.40
N PHE A 33 -8.44 2.51 20.47
CA PHE A 33 -8.70 1.61 19.37
C PHE A 33 -9.23 2.46 18.22
N SER A 34 -8.31 3.03 17.44
CA SER A 34 -8.64 3.57 16.13
C SER A 34 -8.96 2.37 15.26
N ASP A 35 -10.24 2.18 15.02
CA ASP A 35 -10.82 1.23 14.07
C ASP A 35 -10.55 1.68 12.62
N SER A 36 -9.29 1.97 12.33
CA SER A 36 -8.77 2.14 10.99
C SER A 36 -8.11 0.83 10.63
N SER A 37 -8.80 0.02 9.83
CA SER A 37 -8.28 -1.22 9.25
C SER A 37 -7.18 -0.93 8.23
N ASP A 38 -6.16 -0.18 8.62
CA ASP A 38 -4.94 0.00 7.85
C ASP A 38 -4.19 -1.33 7.97
N VAL A 39 -4.45 -2.24 7.03
CA VAL A 39 -3.57 -3.39 6.81
C VAL A 39 -2.25 -2.80 6.33
N ILE A 40 -1.37 -2.48 7.29
CA ILE A 40 -0.02 -2.04 6.99
C ILE A 40 0.67 -3.21 6.33
N TRP A 41 0.68 -3.22 4.99
CA TRP A 41 1.57 -4.07 4.22
C TRP A 41 2.98 -3.58 4.50
N SER A 42 3.66 -4.21 5.46
CA SER A 42 5.06 -3.95 5.73
C SER A 42 5.87 -4.36 4.51
N THR A 43 6.05 -3.44 3.57
CA THR A 43 7.20 -3.49 2.67
C THR A 43 8.42 -3.35 3.55
N ASN A 44 9.11 -4.47 3.78
CA ASN A 44 10.35 -4.61 4.54
C ASN A 44 10.18 -4.78 6.06
N LYS A 45 9.98 -6.02 6.49
CA LYS A 45 10.90 -6.58 7.48
C LYS A 45 11.65 -7.74 6.84
N ALA A 46 12.97 -7.61 6.75
CA ALA A 46 13.86 -8.69 6.45
C ALA A 46 13.77 -9.70 7.59
N ASP A 47 12.92 -10.71 7.42
CA ASP A 47 12.96 -11.93 8.22
C ASP A 47 13.86 -12.91 7.46
N GLU A 48 15.09 -13.06 7.96
CA GLU A 48 16.08 -14.02 7.46
C GLU A 48 15.60 -15.44 7.74
N ASN A 49 14.67 -15.98 6.94
CA ASN A 49 14.67 -17.43 6.65
C ASN A 49 13.73 -17.96 5.56
N ARG A 50 12.98 -17.13 4.83
CA ARG A 50 12.27 -17.60 3.62
C ARG A 50 12.36 -16.56 2.52
N LYS A 51 13.02 -16.91 1.41
CA LYS A 51 13.07 -16.12 0.16
C LYS A 51 11.70 -16.09 -0.56
N SER A 52 10.59 -15.82 0.15
CA SER A 52 9.38 -15.37 -0.53
C SER A 52 9.66 -13.95 -0.98
N LYS A 53 9.82 -13.75 -2.29
CA LYS A 53 9.78 -12.41 -2.90
C LYS A 53 8.45 -11.82 -2.46
N GLY A 54 8.44 -10.90 -1.50
CA GLY A 54 7.21 -10.24 -1.09
C GLY A 54 6.53 -9.58 -2.28
N PHE A 55 5.20 -9.45 -2.21
CA PHE A 55 4.38 -8.80 -3.23
C PHE A 55 5.01 -7.48 -3.71
N ASN A 56 5.33 -7.43 -5.00
CA ASN A 56 5.92 -6.27 -5.63
C ASN A 56 4.83 -5.35 -6.18
N VAL A 57 4.39 -4.37 -5.39
CA VAL A 57 3.37 -3.39 -5.80
C VAL A 57 3.75 -2.62 -7.08
N PHE A 58 5.05 -2.37 -7.30
CA PHE A 58 5.55 -1.61 -8.47
C PHE A 58 5.74 -2.47 -9.74
N GLY A 59 5.26 -3.72 -9.74
CA GLY A 59 5.23 -4.59 -10.90
C GLY A 59 4.36 -4.01 -12.02
N LYS A 60 4.81 -4.14 -13.28
CA LYS A 60 4.09 -3.61 -14.45
C LYS A 60 2.75 -4.32 -14.65
N GLU A 61 2.70 -5.60 -14.31
CA GLU A 61 1.52 -6.46 -14.33
C GLU A 61 0.39 -5.93 -13.44
N ASN A 62 0.69 -5.16 -12.41
CA ASN A 62 -0.31 -4.60 -11.50
C ASN A 62 -1.07 -3.42 -12.09
N HIS A 63 -0.54 -2.80 -13.15
CA HIS A 63 -1.16 -1.64 -13.78
C HIS A 63 -2.55 -1.96 -14.34
N LYS A 64 -2.86 -3.22 -14.70
CA LYS A 64 -4.19 -3.59 -15.22
C LYS A 64 -5.31 -3.40 -14.19
N TYR A 65 -4.98 -3.38 -12.90
CA TYR A 65 -5.94 -3.23 -11.79
C TYR A 65 -6.10 -1.79 -11.28
N LEU A 66 -5.42 -0.83 -11.91
CA LEU A 66 -5.37 0.55 -11.46
C LEU A 66 -6.01 1.52 -12.46
N SER A 67 -6.65 2.55 -11.94
CA SER A 67 -7.09 3.70 -12.72
C SER A 67 -5.89 4.49 -13.27
N TYR A 68 -6.16 5.37 -14.23
CA TYR A 68 -5.12 6.25 -14.80
C TYR A 68 -4.44 7.11 -13.72
N ASP A 69 -5.23 7.69 -12.81
CA ASP A 69 -4.71 8.55 -11.74
C ASP A 69 -3.88 7.74 -10.73
N GLN A 70 -4.35 6.55 -10.35
CA GLN A 70 -3.60 5.66 -9.45
C GLN A 70 -2.26 5.22 -10.05
N LYS A 71 -2.19 4.96 -11.37
CA LYS A 71 -0.93 4.66 -12.06
C LYS A 71 0.06 5.82 -11.98
N LYS A 72 -0.42 7.05 -12.18
CA LYS A 72 0.42 8.25 -12.11
C LYS A 72 0.99 8.42 -10.70
N VAL A 73 0.15 8.30 -9.68
CA VAL A 73 0.57 8.38 -8.27
C VAL A 73 1.55 7.27 -7.91
N LEU A 74 1.30 6.03 -8.32
CA LEU A 74 2.22 4.92 -8.08
C LEU A 74 3.61 5.14 -8.72
N LEU A 75 3.65 5.77 -9.90
CA LEU A 75 4.90 6.14 -10.56
C LEU A 75 5.67 7.23 -9.80
N GLU A 76 4.98 8.21 -9.23
CA GLU A 76 5.59 9.24 -8.38
C GLU A 76 6.15 8.65 -7.09
N LEU A 77 5.39 7.78 -6.42
CA LEU A 77 5.84 7.02 -5.24
C LEU A 77 7.06 6.14 -5.57
N LYS A 78 7.08 5.51 -6.74
CA LYS A 78 8.23 4.73 -7.20
C LYS A 78 9.49 5.60 -7.32
N LYS A 79 9.37 6.79 -7.92
CA LYS A 79 10.48 7.74 -8.05
C LYS A 79 11.00 8.20 -6.68
N CYS A 80 10.12 8.47 -5.72
CA CYS A 80 10.52 8.80 -4.35
C CYS A 80 11.32 7.66 -3.70
N LYS A 81 10.85 6.41 -3.86
CA LYS A 81 11.57 5.23 -3.36
C LYS A 81 12.94 5.04 -4.01
N GLU A 82 13.04 5.25 -5.33
CA GLU A 82 14.30 5.15 -6.07
C GLU A 82 15.33 6.21 -5.68
N LYS A 83 14.87 7.38 -5.21
CA LYS A 83 15.73 8.43 -4.65
C LYS A 83 16.20 8.13 -3.23
N GLY A 84 15.61 7.14 -2.56
CA GLY A 84 15.88 6.83 -1.16
C GLY A 84 15.10 7.70 -0.17
N ASP A 85 14.08 8.42 -0.64
CA ASP A 85 13.23 9.24 0.23
C ASP A 85 12.31 8.34 1.07
N THR A 86 12.16 8.66 2.36
CA THR A 86 11.13 8.04 3.20
C THR A 86 9.76 8.60 2.81
N PHE A 87 8.76 7.73 2.70
CA PHE A 87 7.39 8.18 2.44
C PHE A 87 6.83 8.99 3.60
N SER A 88 6.12 10.07 3.29
CA SER A 88 5.26 10.73 4.26
C SER A 88 4.10 9.81 4.67
N GLU A 89 3.43 10.13 5.78
CA GLU A 89 2.25 9.36 6.22
C GLU A 89 1.15 9.31 5.14
N ASP A 90 0.90 10.43 4.45
CA ASP A 90 -0.09 10.50 3.37
C ASP A 90 0.34 9.67 2.16
N GLN A 91 1.63 9.67 1.82
CA GLN A 91 2.19 8.82 0.77
C GLN A 91 2.07 7.35 1.13
N GLN A 92 2.28 7.00 2.40
CA GLN A 92 2.16 5.62 2.88
C GLN A 92 0.69 5.16 2.87
N LYS A 93 -0.25 5.99 3.31
CA LYS A 93 -1.70 5.72 3.20
C LYS A 93 -2.12 5.53 1.74
N THR A 94 -1.63 6.39 0.86
CA THR A 94 -1.91 6.31 -0.58
C THR A 94 -1.34 5.01 -1.17
N LEU A 95 -0.12 4.64 -0.80
CA LEU A 95 0.50 3.39 -1.24
C LEU A 95 -0.28 2.16 -0.75
N ASN A 96 -0.76 2.18 0.50
CA ASN A 96 -1.59 1.11 1.06
C ASN A 96 -2.91 1.00 0.29
N SER A 97 -3.58 2.12 0.03
CA SER A 97 -4.82 2.13 -0.77
C SER A 97 -4.61 1.58 -2.19
N ILE A 98 -3.53 1.96 -2.86
CA ILE A 98 -3.17 1.42 -4.19
C ILE A 98 -2.88 -0.08 -4.10
N THR A 99 -2.18 -0.51 -3.05
CA THR A 99 -1.89 -1.93 -2.79
C THR A 99 -3.17 -2.73 -2.61
N ASP A 100 -4.11 -2.23 -1.81
CA ASP A 100 -5.43 -2.84 -1.62
C ASP A 100 -6.19 -2.98 -2.93
N CYS A 101 -6.21 -1.95 -3.78
CA CYS A 101 -6.84 -2.03 -5.10
C CYS A 101 -6.23 -3.14 -5.96
N ILE A 102 -4.91 -3.30 -5.95
CA ILE A 102 -4.24 -4.35 -6.74
C ILE A 102 -4.55 -5.73 -6.18
N ILE A 103 -4.45 -5.92 -4.87
CA ILE A 103 -4.72 -7.22 -4.23
C ILE A 103 -6.17 -7.62 -4.49
N LYS A 104 -7.11 -6.68 -4.31
CA LYS A 104 -8.52 -6.90 -4.59
C LYS A 104 -8.76 -7.24 -6.05
N GLY A 105 -8.11 -6.55 -6.98
CA GLY A 105 -8.17 -6.88 -8.41
C GLY A 105 -7.59 -8.26 -8.76
N LYS A 106 -6.53 -8.69 -8.08
CA LYS A 106 -5.89 -9.99 -8.30
C LYS A 106 -6.70 -11.16 -7.72
N LEU A 107 -7.28 -10.99 -6.54
CA LEU A 107 -7.99 -12.06 -5.84
C LEU A 107 -9.49 -12.08 -6.15
N GLY A 108 -10.06 -10.94 -6.52
CA GLY A 108 -11.51 -10.74 -6.56
C GLY A 108 -12.07 -10.41 -5.16
N ASP A 109 -13.31 -9.92 -5.13
CA ASP A 109 -13.92 -9.37 -3.92
C ASP A 109 -13.98 -10.37 -2.76
N LYS A 110 -14.41 -11.61 -3.04
CA LYS A 110 -14.61 -12.62 -2.00
C LYS A 110 -13.30 -13.06 -1.35
N ASP A 111 -12.30 -13.38 -2.16
CA ASP A 111 -11.00 -13.84 -1.68
C ASP A 111 -10.18 -12.71 -1.06
N TYR A 112 -10.39 -11.46 -1.50
CA TYR A 112 -9.81 -10.29 -0.85
C TYR A 112 -10.28 -10.13 0.60
N GLU A 113 -11.57 -10.29 0.87
CA GLU A 113 -12.09 -10.16 2.24
C GLU A 113 -11.57 -11.29 3.16
N ASP A 114 -11.50 -12.55 2.70
CA ASP A 114 -10.86 -13.64 3.47
C ASP A 114 -9.38 -13.35 3.69
N PHE A 115 -8.66 -12.93 2.64
CA PHE A 115 -7.25 -12.54 2.74
C PHE A 115 -7.03 -11.44 3.78
N LYS A 116 -7.85 -10.38 3.76
CA LYS A 116 -7.79 -9.25 4.71
C LYS A 116 -8.00 -9.74 6.14
N TYR A 117 -9.00 -10.60 6.36
CA TYR A 117 -9.26 -11.21 7.65
C TYR A 117 -8.09 -12.06 8.16
N LEU A 118 -7.51 -12.89 7.31
CA LEU A 118 -6.36 -13.75 7.64
C LEU A 118 -5.12 -12.91 7.99
N MET A 119 -4.87 -11.84 7.24
CA MET A 119 -3.76 -10.91 7.51
C MET A 119 -3.96 -10.16 8.84
N GLN A 120 -5.17 -9.68 9.13
CA GLN A 120 -5.47 -9.03 10.40
C GLN A 120 -5.26 -9.98 11.60
N ARG A 121 -5.69 -11.24 11.49
CA ARG A 121 -5.46 -12.25 12.53
C ARG A 121 -3.98 -12.54 12.74
N LYS A 122 -3.23 -12.73 11.65
CA LYS A 122 -1.78 -12.91 11.71
C LYS A 122 -1.09 -11.74 12.40
N ASN A 123 -1.48 -10.50 12.07
CA ASN A 123 -0.92 -9.29 12.67
C ASN A 123 -1.31 -9.12 14.15
N SER A 124 -2.42 -9.71 14.59
CA SER A 124 -2.88 -9.68 15.98
C SER A 124 -2.19 -10.73 16.87
N ASN A 125 -1.11 -11.38 16.40
CA ASN A 125 -0.45 -12.52 17.07
C ASN A 125 -1.40 -13.69 17.40
N LYS A 126 -2.56 -13.77 16.72
CA LYS A 126 -3.44 -14.93 16.82
C LYS A 126 -2.94 -15.98 15.84
N ASN A 127 -2.69 -17.19 16.35
CA ASN A 127 -2.32 -18.29 15.48
C ASN A 127 -3.42 -18.55 14.45
N LEU A 128 -3.01 -18.69 13.20
CA LEU A 128 -3.84 -19.23 12.14
C LEU A 128 -3.87 -20.75 12.33
N SER A 129 -5.03 -21.36 12.08
CA SER A 129 -5.11 -22.81 11.91
C SER A 129 -4.30 -23.27 10.69
N GLU A 130 -4.11 -24.57 10.54
CA GLU A 130 -3.42 -25.15 9.39
C GLU A 130 -4.13 -24.81 8.07
N ASP A 131 -5.46 -24.94 8.04
CA ASP A 131 -6.27 -24.58 6.87
C ASP A 131 -6.18 -23.09 6.52
N GLU A 132 -6.25 -22.21 7.53
CA GLU A 132 -6.12 -20.76 7.34
C GLU A 132 -4.73 -20.38 6.84
N SER A 133 -3.69 -21.01 7.38
CA SER A 133 -2.30 -20.82 6.93
C SER A 133 -2.12 -21.27 5.48
N LYS A 134 -2.76 -22.38 5.10
CA LYS A 134 -2.76 -22.88 3.73
C LYS A 134 -3.47 -21.91 2.78
N ARG A 135 -4.67 -21.42 3.14
CA ARG A 135 -5.39 -20.40 2.34
C ARG A 135 -4.57 -19.13 2.17
N LEU A 136 -3.98 -18.62 3.25
CA LEU A 136 -3.13 -17.42 3.19
C LEU A 136 -1.91 -17.62 2.27
N ASN A 137 -1.28 -18.80 2.32
CA ASN A 137 -0.17 -19.13 1.42
C ASN A 137 -0.64 -19.23 -0.05
N ASP A 138 -1.82 -19.79 -0.31
CA ASP A 138 -2.41 -19.84 -1.64
C ASP A 138 -2.67 -18.44 -2.20
N TYR A 139 -3.19 -17.51 -1.38
CA TYR A 139 -3.37 -16.11 -1.78
C TYR A 139 -2.03 -15.43 -2.06
N ASN A 140 -1.02 -15.61 -1.21
CA ASN A 140 0.32 -15.06 -1.46
C ASN A 140 0.92 -15.60 -2.77
N ALA A 141 0.74 -16.88 -3.06
CA ALA A 141 1.22 -17.48 -4.30
C ALA A 141 0.57 -16.86 -5.55
N ILE A 142 -0.71 -16.49 -5.47
CA ILE A 142 -1.43 -15.74 -6.53
C ILE A 142 -0.87 -14.32 -6.65
N LEU A 143 -0.69 -13.63 -5.53
CA LEU A 143 -0.18 -12.26 -5.52
C LEU A 143 1.23 -12.15 -6.14
N ASP A 144 2.09 -13.12 -5.81
CA ASP A 144 3.45 -13.25 -6.34
C ASP A 144 3.50 -13.73 -7.81
N GLY A 145 2.35 -14.10 -8.38
CA GLY A 145 2.24 -14.58 -9.77
C GLY A 145 2.76 -16.00 -9.98
N THR A 146 2.98 -16.76 -8.90
CA THR A 146 3.41 -18.17 -8.96
C THR A 146 2.24 -19.13 -9.16
N LYS A 147 1.03 -18.68 -8.87
CA LYS A 147 -0.23 -19.40 -9.08
C LYS A 147 -1.20 -18.49 -9.84
N HIS A 148 -1.92 -19.06 -10.80
CA HIS A 148 -2.97 -18.32 -11.52
C HIS A 148 -4.30 -18.46 -10.80
N THR A 149 -5.14 -17.43 -10.90
CA THR A 149 -6.54 -17.54 -10.46
C THR A 149 -7.34 -18.40 -11.43
N THR A 150 -8.47 -18.92 -10.96
CA THR A 150 -9.40 -19.68 -11.81
C THR A 150 -9.86 -18.85 -13.00
N GLU A 151 -10.09 -17.55 -12.83
CA GLU A 151 -10.44 -16.63 -13.92
C GLU A 151 -9.33 -16.50 -14.96
N GLU A 152 -8.07 -16.33 -14.54
CA GLU A 152 -6.92 -16.25 -15.46
C GLU A 152 -6.71 -17.56 -16.23
N ILE A 153 -6.98 -18.70 -15.60
CA ILE A 153 -6.92 -20.01 -16.27
C ILE A 153 -8.03 -20.11 -17.32
N LEU A 154 -9.27 -19.74 -16.99
CA LEU A 154 -10.39 -19.78 -17.92
C LEU A 154 -10.17 -18.90 -19.15
N ASP A 155 -9.63 -17.69 -18.96
CA ASP A 155 -9.31 -16.75 -20.05
C ASP A 155 -8.27 -17.31 -21.05
N GLN A 156 -7.39 -18.23 -20.63
CA GLN A 156 -6.42 -18.89 -21.51
C GLN A 156 -7.06 -19.95 -22.40
N PHE A 157 -8.14 -20.60 -21.95
CA PHE A 157 -8.83 -21.65 -22.71
C PHE A 157 -9.92 -21.13 -23.65
N LEU A 158 -10.38 -19.89 -23.45
CA LEU A 158 -11.45 -19.26 -24.25
C LEU A 158 -10.93 -18.39 -25.41
N ARG A 159 -9.62 -18.36 -25.65
CA ARG A 159 -8.96 -17.75 -26.82
C ARG A 159 -8.64 -18.78 -27.88
#